data_AF-G0V4C2-F1
#
_entry.id   AF-G0V4C2-F1
#
_cell.length_a   1.000
_cell.length_b   1.000
_cell.length_c   1.000
_cell.angle_alpha   90.00
_cell.angle_beta   90.00
_cell.angle_gamma   90.00
#
_symmetry.space_group_name_H-M   'P 1'
#
loop_
_entity.id
_entity.type
_entity.pdbx_description
1 polymer ?
#
loop_
_entity_poly.entity_id
_entity_poly.type
_entity_poly.pdbx_seq_one_letter_code
_entity_poly.pdbx_strand_id
1 'polypeptide(L)'
;MFGLLNEGEVLEITEIKTEKTQKGIKTLYGRFSKDPQVIGLDFLEEQFEEAVKYLDLLYTLTPRDGRGIPLWLDIVDKDVKVTDDMVKALVETYIDRDIRERFFNPKRNKR
;
A
#
# COMPACT_ATOMS: atom_id res chain seq x y z
N MET A 1 14.09 -7.69 4.88
CA MET A 1 14.65 -8.36 3.69
C MET A 1 15.19 -7.27 2.75
N PHE A 2 16.29 -6.62 3.14
CA PHE A 2 16.87 -5.49 2.38
C PHE A 2 18.10 -6.00 1.63
N GLY A 3 18.14 -5.78 0.31
CA GLY A 3 19.30 -6.18 -0.53
C GLY A 3 19.50 -7.70 -0.66
N LEU A 4 18.49 -8.51 -0.31
CA LEU A 4 18.56 -9.98 -0.40
C LEU A 4 18.13 -10.51 -1.78
N LEU A 5 17.38 -9.72 -2.56
CA LEU A 5 16.89 -10.09 -3.88
C LEU A 5 17.51 -9.19 -4.96
N ASN A 6 17.85 -9.78 -6.10
CA ASN A 6 18.20 -9.04 -7.32
C ASN A 6 16.94 -8.39 -7.93
N GLU A 7 17.15 -7.38 -8.79
CA GLU A 7 16.05 -6.75 -9.54
C GLU A 7 15.37 -7.82 -10.43
N GLY A 8 14.04 -7.95 -10.31
CA GLY A 8 13.23 -8.95 -11.00
C GLY A 8 13.04 -10.27 -10.22
N GLU A 9 13.73 -10.48 -9.10
CA GLU A 9 13.58 -11.72 -8.32
C GLU A 9 12.37 -11.67 -7.38
N VAL A 10 11.82 -12.85 -7.15
CA VAL A 10 10.69 -13.11 -6.24
C VAL A 10 11.03 -14.31 -5.35
N LEU A 11 10.67 -14.22 -4.08
CA LEU A 11 10.85 -15.25 -3.08
C LEU A 11 9.50 -15.65 -2.48
N GLU A 12 9.20 -16.93 -2.50
CA GLU A 12 8.12 -17.55 -1.72
C GLU A 12 8.69 -18.06 -0.39
N ILE A 13 7.99 -17.81 0.71
CA ILE A 13 8.34 -18.37 2.03
C ILE A 13 7.23 -19.32 2.46
N THR A 14 7.48 -20.62 2.37
CA THR A 14 6.45 -21.67 2.54
C THR A 14 6.31 -22.18 3.98
N GLU A 15 7.35 -22.08 4.82
CA GLU A 15 7.39 -22.75 6.13
C GLU A 15 6.95 -21.87 7.32
N ILE A 16 6.56 -20.62 7.08
CA ILE A 16 6.18 -19.69 8.16
C ILE A 16 4.66 -19.69 8.34
N LYS A 17 4.20 -20.21 9.48
CA LYS A 17 2.81 -20.03 9.93
C LYS A 17 2.59 -18.59 10.38
N THR A 18 1.97 -17.79 9.52
CA THR A 18 1.46 -16.45 9.80
C THR A 18 -0.06 -16.44 9.91
N GLU A 19 -0.65 -15.39 10.49
CA GLU A 19 -2.11 -15.19 10.45
C GLU A 19 -2.67 -15.20 9.01
N LYS A 20 -1.89 -14.70 8.04
CA LYS A 20 -2.25 -14.71 6.61
C LYS A 20 -2.34 -16.13 6.08
N THR A 21 -1.31 -16.95 6.31
CA THR A 21 -1.32 -18.37 5.87
C THR A 21 -2.44 -19.18 6.52
N GLN A 22 -2.82 -18.88 7.77
CA GLN A 22 -3.96 -19.52 8.42
C GLN A 22 -5.31 -19.12 7.82
N LYS A 23 -5.36 -17.98 7.13
CA LYS A 23 -6.55 -17.48 6.40
C LYS A 23 -6.51 -17.84 4.91
N GLY A 24 -5.62 -18.75 4.49
CA GLY A 24 -5.50 -19.17 3.10
C GLY A 24 -4.88 -18.10 2.19
N ILE A 25 -4.02 -17.23 2.73
CA ILE A 25 -3.26 -16.24 1.96
C ILE A 25 -1.80 -16.69 1.84
N LYS A 26 -1.31 -16.77 0.61
CA LYS A 26 0.10 -16.96 0.29
C LYS A 26 0.74 -15.63 -0.08
N THR A 27 1.93 -15.36 0.46
CA THR A 27 2.67 -14.13 0.21
C THR A 27 3.95 -14.43 -0.56
N LEU A 28 4.17 -13.68 -1.64
CA LEU A 28 5.46 -13.58 -2.33
C LEU A 28 6.15 -12.27 -1.97
N TYR A 29 7.47 -12.27 -1.93
CA TYR A 29 8.28 -11.08 -1.74
C TYR A 29 9.09 -10.82 -3.00
N GLY A 30 8.83 -9.72 -3.69
CA GLY A 30 9.46 -9.38 -4.97
C GLY A 30 10.26 -8.08 -4.91
N ARG A 31 11.30 -7.97 -5.74
CA ARG A 31 12.00 -6.70 -5.98
C ARG A 31 11.81 -6.27 -7.43
N PHE A 32 10.82 -5.41 -7.67
CA PHE A 32 10.43 -5.02 -9.03
C PHE A 32 11.02 -3.68 -9.52
N SER A 33 11.94 -3.09 -8.77
CA SER A 33 12.61 -1.84 -9.13
C SER A 33 14.06 -1.82 -8.66
N LYS A 34 14.79 -0.76 -8.99
CA LYS A 34 16.14 -0.53 -8.43
C LYS A 34 16.12 -0.30 -6.93
N ASP A 35 14.99 0.14 -6.36
CA ASP A 35 14.86 0.25 -4.91
C ASP A 35 15.19 -1.12 -4.25
N PRO A 36 16.10 -1.16 -3.27
CA PRO A 36 16.45 -2.38 -2.54
C PRO A 36 15.32 -2.91 -1.63
N GLN A 37 14.23 -2.16 -1.46
CA GLN A 37 13.05 -2.58 -0.73
C GLN A 37 12.25 -3.63 -1.52
N VAL A 38 11.85 -4.69 -0.83
CA VAL A 38 10.93 -5.70 -1.38
C VAL A 38 9.48 -5.30 -1.16
N ILE A 39 8.63 -5.67 -2.12
CA ILE A 39 7.17 -5.59 -2.01
C ILE A 39 6.61 -6.96 -1.62
N GLY A 40 5.52 -6.96 -0.85
CA GLY A 40 4.73 -8.16 -0.59
C GLY A 40 3.58 -8.27 -1.58
N LEU A 41 3.41 -9.44 -2.18
CA LEU A 41 2.31 -9.78 -3.07
C LEU A 41 1.49 -10.88 -2.40
N ASP A 42 0.29 -10.54 -1.94
CA ASP A 42 -0.60 -11.46 -1.25
C ASP A 42 -1.64 -12.02 -2.24
N PHE A 43 -1.78 -13.34 -2.25
CA PHE A 43 -2.72 -14.05 -3.10
C PHE A 43 -3.54 -15.04 -2.28
N LEU A 44 -4.77 -15.30 -2.71
CA LEU A 44 -5.54 -16.42 -2.19
C LEU A 44 -4.86 -17.73 -2.62
N GLU A 45 -4.75 -18.69 -1.70
CA GLU A 45 -4.08 -19.97 -1.93
C GLU A 45 -4.67 -20.71 -3.13
N GLU A 46 -5.99 -20.65 -3.29
CA GLU A 46 -6.75 -21.24 -4.40
C GLU A 46 -6.39 -20.65 -5.77
N GLN A 47 -5.89 -19.41 -5.80
CA GLN A 47 -5.57 -18.67 -7.03
C GLN A 47 -4.06 -18.56 -7.26
N PHE A 48 -3.25 -19.10 -6.36
CA PHE A 48 -1.82 -18.82 -6.31
C PHE A 48 -1.07 -19.22 -7.60
N GLU A 49 -1.31 -20.43 -8.11
CA GLU A 49 -0.66 -20.91 -9.33
C GLU A 49 -0.97 -20.05 -10.56
N GLU A 50 -2.19 -19.53 -10.65
CA GLU A 50 -2.61 -18.63 -11.72
C GLU A 50 -2.03 -17.23 -11.50
N ALA A 51 -2.07 -16.72 -10.27
CA ALA A 51 -1.58 -15.41 -9.90
C ALA A 51 -0.08 -15.22 -10.17
N VAL A 52 0.73 -16.26 -9.92
CA VAL A 52 2.18 -16.27 -10.18
C VAL A 52 2.50 -16.02 -11.65
N LYS A 53 1.60 -16.37 -12.58
CA LYS A 53 1.80 -16.14 -14.02
C LYS A 53 1.76 -14.65 -14.39
N TYR A 54 1.20 -13.80 -13.54
CA TYR A 54 1.11 -12.35 -13.77
C TYR A 54 2.29 -11.57 -13.18
N LEU A 55 3.28 -12.22 -12.57
CA LEU A 55 4.43 -11.51 -11.98
C LEU A 55 5.21 -10.70 -13.03
N ASP A 56 5.41 -11.25 -14.22
CA ASP A 56 6.08 -10.54 -15.32
C ASP A 56 5.32 -9.28 -15.75
N LEU A 57 3.98 -9.34 -15.72
CA LEU A 57 3.13 -8.17 -15.97
C LEU A 57 3.30 -7.12 -14.88
N LEU A 58 3.26 -7.52 -13.60
CA LEU A 58 3.46 -6.60 -12.48
C LEU A 58 4.84 -5.96 -12.51
N TYR A 59 5.88 -6.73 -12.82
CA TYR A 59 7.23 -6.23 -13.02
C TYR A 59 7.29 -5.21 -14.17
N THR A 60 6.70 -5.55 -15.33
CA THR A 60 6.67 -4.66 -16.51
C THR A 60 5.95 -3.33 -16.24
N LEU A 61 4.89 -3.37 -15.42
CA LEU A 61 4.11 -2.17 -15.05
C LEU A 61 4.74 -1.38 -13.89
N THR A 62 5.82 -1.88 -13.28
CA THR A 62 6.52 -1.21 -12.18
C THR A 62 7.61 -0.28 -12.73
N PRO A 63 7.57 1.03 -12.41
CA PRO A 63 8.63 1.95 -12.80
C PRO A 63 9.97 1.54 -12.20
N ARG A 64 10.99 1.40 -13.05
CA ARG A 64 12.32 0.92 -12.66
C ARG A 64 13.00 1.78 -11.60
N ASP A 65 12.83 3.11 -11.69
CA ASP A 65 13.37 4.07 -10.72
C ASP A 65 12.33 4.49 -9.65
N GLY A 66 11.24 3.71 -9.52
CA GLY A 66 10.20 3.90 -8.52
C GLY A 66 10.44 3.10 -7.23
N ARG A 67 9.43 3.07 -6.36
CA ARG A 67 9.43 2.38 -5.05
C ARG A 67 9.09 0.88 -5.12
N GLY A 68 9.16 0.28 -6.31
CA GLY A 68 8.78 -1.12 -6.54
C GLY A 68 7.28 -1.39 -6.69
N ILE A 69 6.41 -0.38 -6.77
CA ILE A 69 4.96 -0.54 -6.93
C ILE A 69 4.54 -0.30 -8.39
N PRO A 70 3.61 -1.11 -8.95
CA PRO A 70 3.03 -0.85 -10.26
C PRO A 70 2.45 0.55 -10.41
N LEU A 71 2.77 1.23 -11.52
CA LEU A 71 2.45 2.65 -11.73
C LEU A 71 0.97 2.99 -11.50
N TRP A 72 0.06 2.12 -11.96
CA TRP A 72 -1.37 2.35 -11.86
C TRP A 72 -1.87 2.36 -10.41
N LEU A 73 -1.24 1.61 -9.50
CA LEU A 73 -1.58 1.63 -8.08
C LEU A 73 -1.18 2.95 -7.44
N ASP A 74 -0.03 3.51 -7.82
CA ASP A 74 0.40 4.84 -7.35
C ASP A 74 -0.54 5.95 -7.83
N ILE A 75 -1.04 5.86 -9.07
CA ILE A 75 -2.02 6.81 -9.60
C ILE A 75 -3.32 6.74 -8.80
N VAL A 76 -3.85 5.52 -8.61
CA VAL A 76 -5.09 5.32 -7.86
C VAL A 76 -4.95 5.80 -6.41
N ASP A 77 -3.88 5.44 -5.71
CA ASP A 77 -3.62 5.88 -4.33
C ASP A 77 -3.64 7.40 -4.21
N LYS A 78 -2.98 8.09 -5.16
CA LYS A 78 -2.96 9.54 -5.21
C LYS A 78 -4.35 10.14 -5.42
N ASP A 79 -5.15 9.56 -6.30
CA ASP A 79 -6.45 10.11 -6.68
C ASP A 79 -7.54 9.87 -5.63
N VAL A 80 -7.48 8.75 -4.89
CA VAL A 80 -8.47 8.44 -3.83
C VAL A 80 -8.12 9.04 -2.48
N LYS A 81 -6.91 9.58 -2.31
CA LYS A 81 -6.43 10.10 -1.03
C LYS A 81 -7.28 11.28 -0.58
N VAL A 82 -7.96 11.11 0.57
CA VAL A 82 -8.66 12.20 1.23
C VAL A 82 -7.63 13.19 1.75
N THR A 83 -7.69 14.43 1.26
CA THR A 83 -6.76 15.49 1.65
C THR A 83 -7.23 16.21 2.91
N ASP A 84 -6.29 16.86 3.61
CA ASP A 84 -6.62 17.69 4.78
C ASP A 84 -7.62 18.80 4.43
N ASP A 85 -7.51 19.38 3.23
CA ASP A 85 -8.45 20.40 2.74
C ASP A 85 -9.86 19.82 2.53
N MET A 86 -9.96 18.59 2.01
CA MET A 86 -11.25 17.90 1.88
C MET A 86 -11.85 17.61 3.25
N VAL A 87 -11.06 17.10 4.21
CA VAL A 87 -11.52 16.86 5.58
C VAL A 87 -11.99 18.18 6.20
N LYS A 88 -11.21 19.25 6.05
CA LYS A 88 -11.57 20.57 6.58
C LYS A 88 -12.88 21.08 5.97
N ALA A 89 -13.05 20.99 4.66
CA ALA A 89 -14.29 21.39 3.98
C ALA A 89 -15.50 20.58 4.47
N LEU A 90 -15.36 19.27 4.64
CA LEU A 90 -16.43 18.41 5.17
C LEU A 90 -16.79 18.80 6.61
N VAL A 91 -15.80 19.01 7.47
CA VAL A 91 -16.00 19.46 8.85
C VAL A 91 -16.67 20.83 8.89
N GLU A 92 -16.20 21.78 8.07
CA GLU A 92 -16.75 23.14 8.00
C GLU A 92 -18.18 23.19 7.45
N THR A 93 -18.55 22.24 6.59
CA THR A 93 -19.88 22.20 5.96
C THR A 93 -20.90 21.49 6.84
N TYR A 94 -20.52 20.37 7.46
CA TYR A 94 -21.48 19.45 8.09
C TYR A 94 -21.44 19.40 9.62
N ILE A 95 -20.38 19.89 10.26
CA ILE A 95 -20.28 19.91 11.73
C ILE A 95 -20.60 21.31 12.25
N ASP A 96 -21.49 21.38 13.24
CA ASP A 96 -21.87 22.64 13.88
C ASP A 96 -20.66 23.41 14.45
N ARG A 97 -20.68 24.74 14.30
CA ARG A 97 -19.57 25.62 14.68
C ARG A 97 -19.19 25.50 16.15
N ASP A 98 -20.15 25.34 17.07
CA ASP A 98 -19.86 25.25 18.50
C ASP A 98 -19.16 23.93 18.85
N ILE A 99 -19.50 22.85 18.14
CA ILE A 99 -18.79 21.57 18.23
C ILE A 99 -17.38 21.72 17.67
N ARG A 100 -17.20 22.39 16.52
CA ARG A 100 -15.87 22.65 15.95
C ARG A 100 -14.96 23.43 16.89
N GLU A 101 -15.46 24.51 17.47
CA GLU A 101 -14.71 25.37 18.38
C GLU A 101 -14.30 24.67 19.68
N ARG A 102 -15.12 23.73 20.17
CA ARG A 102 -14.85 23.01 21.43
C ARG A 102 -13.89 21.83 21.26
N PHE A 103 -13.99 21.10 20.14
CA PHE A 103 -13.30 19.82 19.98
C PHE A 103 -12.12 19.86 18.98
N PHE A 104 -12.19 20.72 17.96
CA PHE A 104 -11.21 20.73 16.87
C PHE A 104 -10.28 21.94 16.90
N ASN A 105 -10.62 23.01 17.64
CA ASN A 105 -9.76 24.19 17.81
C ASN A 105 -8.96 24.10 19.13
N PRO A 106 -7.64 23.85 19.09
CA PRO A 106 -6.82 23.83 20.30
C PRO A 106 -6.87 25.20 20.98
N LYS A 107 -7.12 25.25 22.29
CA LYS A 107 -7.17 26.52 23.08
C LYS A 107 -5.91 27.40 22.93
N ARG A 108 -4.79 26.83 22.47
CA ARG A 108 -3.53 27.54 22.22
C ARG A 108 -3.54 28.44 20.98
N ASN A 109 -4.46 28.27 20.04
CA ASN A 109 -4.62 29.14 18.86
C ASN A 109 -5.35 30.47 19.17
N LYS A 110 -5.82 30.67 20.42
CA LYS A 110 -6.51 31.89 20.86
C LYS A 110 -5.62 32.83 21.69
N ARG A 111 -4.30 32.65 21.64
CA ARG A 111 -3.32 33.52 22.32
C ARG A 111 -2.75 34.56 21.36
#